data_AF-A0A7S1Y6W6-F1
#
_entry.id   AF-A0A7S1Y6W6-F1
#
_cell.length_a   1.000
_cell.length_b   1.000
_cell.length_c   1.000
_cell.angle_alpha   90.00
_cell.angle_beta   90.00
_cell.angle_gamma   90.00
#
_symmetry.space_group_name_H-M   'P 1'
#
loop_
_entity.id
_entity.type
_entity.pdbx_description
1 polymer ?
#
loop_
_entity_poly.entity_id
_entity_poly.type
_entity_poly.pdbx_seq_one_letter_code
_entity_poly.pdbx_strand_id
1 'polypeptide(L)'
;LHHLHHHDPSSAAYGEDMVVDEKTADDSGAVEAAVEDYISEAAAAAINAVHDSSAEAGLGAEVAAAAAAAAAAVINADGTVAAALGVPVDDHDEEDLKARRNQERRKRYREVKSDEALKAHAVVTDGLLEQGLHKGINAKSHELMLAARRLKDRQRYANMSPEQRQVYNAKRREQYHRQSENSRVKRRERERARYHALETEQAKERNARRARLERERYNRLTGEELEIKNRKRRERAAAARAKKEAALNHSVAAATAGTAEALIRQHEAEQLEDLTAATPDHGEVADASQEMPPPVPEDHAEVGVHHQ
;
A
#
# COMPACT_ATOMS: atom_id res chain seq x y z
N LEU A 1 -14.58 60.42 -24.68
CA LEU A 1 -13.51 59.51 -24.18
C LEU A 1 -13.35 59.69 -22.67
N HIS A 2 -14.39 59.33 -21.90
CA HIS A 2 -14.33 59.23 -20.43
C HIS A 2 -14.36 57.74 -20.09
N HIS A 3 -13.29 57.22 -19.51
CA HIS A 3 -13.20 55.84 -19.04
C HIS A 3 -13.95 55.73 -17.72
N LEU A 4 -15.13 55.11 -17.74
CA LEU A 4 -15.83 54.66 -16.54
C LEU A 4 -15.03 53.52 -15.91
N HIS A 5 -14.47 53.76 -14.73
CA HIS A 5 -14.07 52.71 -13.80
C HIS A 5 -15.33 52.16 -13.11
N HIS A 6 -15.70 50.92 -13.41
CA HIS A 6 -16.63 50.15 -12.58
C HIS A 6 -15.85 49.58 -11.39
N HIS A 7 -15.96 50.26 -10.26
CA HIS A 7 -15.70 49.67 -8.95
C HIS A 7 -16.92 48.84 -8.56
N ASP A 8 -16.70 47.56 -8.31
CA ASP A 8 -17.70 46.60 -7.84
C ASP A 8 -17.54 46.45 -6.31
N PRO A 9 -18.46 46.95 -5.46
CA PRO A 9 -18.38 46.79 -4.02
C PRO A 9 -19.33 45.68 -3.56
N SER A 10 -18.87 44.42 -3.57
CA SER A 10 -19.65 43.31 -3.00
C SER A 10 -18.84 42.23 -2.26
N SER A 11 -17.68 42.58 -1.68
CA SER A 11 -16.89 41.63 -0.86
C SER A 11 -17.03 41.82 0.67
N ALA A 12 -18.09 42.48 1.14
CA ALA A 12 -18.34 42.59 2.58
C ALA A 12 -19.25 41.46 3.10
N ALA A 13 -18.81 40.89 4.22
CA ALA A 13 -19.52 39.99 5.14
C ALA A 13 -19.58 38.50 4.76
N TYR A 14 -18.73 37.69 5.40
CA TYR A 14 -19.09 36.64 6.36
C TYR A 14 -17.82 35.83 6.67
N GLY A 15 -17.00 36.36 7.58
CA GLY A 15 -15.95 35.60 8.27
C GLY A 15 -16.38 35.47 9.73
N GLU A 16 -17.30 34.57 10.02
CA GLU A 16 -17.53 34.10 11.38
C GLU A 16 -16.44 33.08 11.70
N ASP A 17 -15.47 33.53 12.48
CA ASP A 17 -14.49 32.66 13.16
C ASP A 17 -15.24 31.76 14.14
N MET A 18 -15.51 30.52 13.72
CA MET A 18 -15.86 29.44 14.66
C MET A 18 -14.58 29.00 15.39
N VAL A 19 -14.33 29.65 16.53
CA VAL A 19 -13.44 29.15 17.57
C VAL A 19 -14.11 27.91 18.17
N VAL A 20 -13.64 26.73 17.75
CA VAL A 20 -14.01 25.47 18.39
C VAL A 20 -13.12 25.33 19.62
N ASP A 21 -13.66 25.67 20.80
CA ASP A 21 -13.07 25.32 22.09
C ASP A 21 -13.17 23.79 22.26
N GLU A 22 -12.18 23.08 21.72
CA GLU A 22 -11.97 21.66 21.95
C GLU A 22 -11.32 21.47 23.32
N LYS A 23 -12.17 21.44 24.36
CA LYS A 23 -11.79 21.10 25.72
C LYS A 23 -11.69 19.57 25.85
N THR A 24 -10.61 18.99 25.34
CA THR A 24 -10.23 17.61 25.67
C THR A 24 -9.69 17.59 27.11
N ALA A 25 -10.43 16.94 28.01
CA ALA A 25 -9.92 16.63 29.34
C ALA A 25 -8.84 15.55 29.19
N ASP A 26 -7.58 15.96 29.32
CA ASP A 26 -6.42 15.08 29.41
C ASP A 26 -6.49 14.31 30.74
N ASP A 27 -7.10 13.12 30.71
CA ASP A 27 -7.21 12.20 31.87
C ASP A 27 -5.91 11.38 32.09
N SER A 28 -4.86 11.68 31.32
CA SER A 28 -3.56 11.00 31.37
C SER A 28 -2.77 11.29 32.65
N GLY A 29 -2.99 12.46 33.27
CA GLY A 29 -2.32 12.83 34.52
C GLY A 29 -2.82 12.07 35.76
N ALA A 30 -4.06 11.56 35.73
CA ALA A 30 -4.63 10.83 36.87
C ALA A 30 -4.01 9.42 37.03
N VAL A 31 -3.60 8.81 35.92
CA VAL A 31 -3.02 7.46 35.92
C VAL A 31 -1.55 7.48 36.36
N GLU A 32 -0.77 8.49 35.95
CA GLU A 32 0.62 8.63 36.41
C GLU A 32 0.71 8.89 37.92
N ALA A 33 -0.17 9.73 38.47
CA ALA A 33 -0.22 9.99 39.91
C ALA A 33 -0.56 8.74 40.73
N ALA A 34 -1.50 7.91 40.25
CA ALA A 34 -1.88 6.66 40.93
C ALA A 34 -0.76 5.60 40.93
N VAL A 35 0.06 5.57 39.87
CA VAL A 35 1.19 4.63 39.78
C VAL A 35 2.34 5.07 40.69
N GLU A 36 2.63 6.37 40.80
CA GLU A 36 3.66 6.88 41.72
C GLU A 36 3.29 6.65 43.20
N ASP A 37 2.01 6.82 43.56
CA ASP A 37 1.54 6.53 44.92
C ASP A 37 1.67 5.04 45.26
N TYR A 38 1.33 4.14 44.33
CA TYR A 38 1.43 2.69 44.55
C TYR A 38 2.89 2.22 44.68
N ILE A 39 3.80 2.75 43.86
CA ILE A 39 5.24 2.44 43.95
C ILE A 39 5.80 2.93 45.29
N SER A 40 5.39 4.12 45.73
CA SER A 40 5.83 4.70 47.00
C SER A 40 5.34 3.90 48.21
N GLU A 41 4.10 3.42 48.18
CA GLU A 41 3.53 2.57 49.23
C GLU A 41 4.20 1.18 49.28
N ALA A 42 4.44 0.56 48.12
CA ALA A 42 5.13 -0.73 48.04
C ALA A 42 6.59 -0.63 48.52
N ALA A 43 7.29 0.45 48.21
CA ALA A 43 8.65 0.70 48.70
C ALA A 43 8.67 0.90 50.22
N ALA A 44 7.71 1.65 50.78
CA ALA A 44 7.59 1.84 52.22
C ALA A 44 7.28 0.53 52.96
N ALA A 45 6.40 -0.31 52.40
CA ALA A 45 6.09 -1.63 52.96
C ALA A 45 7.31 -2.56 52.97
N ALA A 46 8.12 -2.56 51.90
CA ALA A 46 9.35 -3.35 51.82
C ALA A 46 10.39 -2.90 52.85
N ILE A 47 10.56 -1.58 53.06
CA ILE A 47 11.47 -1.04 54.07
C ILE A 47 11.01 -1.43 55.48
N ASN A 48 9.72 -1.34 55.77
CA ASN A 48 9.18 -1.77 57.07
C ASN A 48 9.33 -3.28 57.31
N ALA A 49 9.14 -4.11 56.28
CA ALA A 49 9.34 -5.55 56.39
C ALA A 49 10.80 -5.93 56.70
N VAL A 50 11.77 -5.19 56.15
CA VAL A 50 13.20 -5.35 56.49
C VAL A 50 13.48 -4.85 57.92
N HIS A 51 12.80 -3.80 58.36
CA HIS A 51 12.97 -3.26 59.72
C HIS A 51 12.44 -4.19 60.81
N ASP A 52 11.31 -4.88 60.58
CA ASP A 52 10.75 -5.88 61.50
C ASP A 52 11.54 -7.19 61.54
N SER A 53 12.30 -7.50 60.48
CA SER A 53 13.15 -8.70 60.41
C SER A 53 14.61 -8.45 60.84
N SER A 54 14.99 -7.20 61.13
CA SER A 54 16.34 -6.77 61.53
C SER A 54 16.50 -6.49 63.03
N ALA A 55 15.67 -7.08 63.90
CA ALA A 55 15.88 -6.96 65.35
C ALA A 55 17.08 -7.79 65.87
N GLU A 56 17.63 -8.72 65.08
CA GLU A 56 18.71 -9.63 65.49
C GLU A 56 19.66 -9.94 64.31
N ALA A 57 20.38 -8.94 63.76
CA ALA A 57 21.70 -9.10 63.10
C ALA A 57 22.12 -7.82 62.36
N GLY A 58 23.28 -7.27 62.74
CA GLY A 58 23.87 -6.07 62.14
C GLY A 58 24.43 -6.27 60.72
N LEU A 59 23.58 -6.52 59.73
CA LEU A 59 23.93 -6.64 58.30
C LEU A 59 22.95 -5.86 57.38
N GLY A 60 22.33 -4.79 57.88
CA GLY A 60 21.18 -4.15 57.21
C GLY A 60 21.46 -3.46 55.87
N ALA A 61 22.65 -2.89 55.62
CA ALA A 61 22.88 -2.07 54.43
C ALA A 61 23.20 -2.88 53.17
N GLU A 62 24.03 -3.93 53.28
CA GLU A 62 24.39 -4.77 52.14
C GLU A 62 23.25 -5.70 51.72
N VAL A 63 22.46 -6.19 52.67
CA VAL A 63 21.30 -7.04 52.36
C VAL A 63 20.19 -6.20 51.72
N ALA A 64 19.97 -4.96 52.16
CA ALA A 64 19.02 -4.05 51.50
C ALA A 64 19.45 -3.70 50.06
N ALA A 65 20.75 -3.46 49.83
CA ALA A 65 21.27 -3.20 48.49
C ALA A 65 21.18 -4.45 47.58
N ALA A 66 21.46 -5.64 48.13
CA ALA A 66 21.34 -6.90 47.40
C ALA A 66 19.88 -7.26 47.09
N ALA A 67 18.95 -6.99 48.01
CA ALA A 67 17.52 -7.19 47.79
C ALA A 67 16.95 -6.21 46.76
N ALA A 68 17.37 -4.94 46.79
CA ALA A 68 17.00 -3.95 45.78
C ALA A 68 17.55 -4.31 44.39
N ALA A 69 18.78 -4.81 44.32
CA ALA A 69 19.38 -5.30 43.07
C ALA A 69 18.69 -6.56 42.55
N ALA A 70 18.27 -7.48 43.43
CA ALA A 70 17.52 -8.67 43.06
C ALA A 70 16.11 -8.32 42.57
N ALA A 71 15.42 -7.39 43.23
CA ALA A 71 14.11 -6.89 42.78
C ALA A 71 14.20 -6.20 41.41
N ALA A 72 15.24 -5.40 41.17
CA ALA A 72 15.50 -4.78 39.87
C ALA A 72 15.87 -5.81 38.77
N ALA A 73 16.52 -6.92 39.14
CA ALA A 73 16.84 -8.00 38.21
C ALA A 73 15.61 -8.83 37.82
N VAL A 74 14.68 -9.05 38.75
CA VAL A 74 13.41 -9.76 38.48
C VAL A 74 12.48 -8.97 37.57
N ILE A 75 12.55 -7.63 37.57
CA ILE A 75 11.77 -6.79 36.64
C ILE A 75 12.34 -6.84 35.20
N ASN A 76 13.63 -7.16 35.04
CA ASN A 76 14.30 -7.18 33.73
C ASN A 76 14.39 -8.58 33.09
N ALA A 77 14.26 -9.64 33.89
CA ALA A 77 14.30 -11.02 33.41
C ALA A 77 12.89 -11.63 33.44
N ASP A 78 12.26 -11.62 32.25
CA ASP A 78 10.96 -12.21 31.94
C ASP A 78 9.74 -11.58 32.62
N GLY A 79 8.80 -11.09 31.78
CA GLY A 79 7.45 -10.66 32.16
C GLY A 79 6.56 -11.79 32.70
N THR A 80 7.12 -12.72 33.45
CA THR A 80 6.44 -13.88 34.06
C THR A 80 5.89 -13.58 35.45
N VAL A 81 6.24 -12.46 36.08
CA VAL A 81 5.64 -12.06 37.38
C VAL A 81 4.19 -11.63 37.23
N ALA A 82 3.80 -11.08 36.06
CA ALA A 82 2.39 -10.74 35.78
C ALA A 82 1.49 -12.00 35.70
N ALA A 83 2.04 -13.15 35.32
CA ALA A 83 1.30 -14.42 35.27
C ALA A 83 1.00 -15.01 36.67
N ALA A 84 1.78 -14.63 37.70
CA ALA A 84 1.59 -15.15 39.06
C ALA A 84 0.52 -14.41 39.88
N LEU A 85 0.13 -13.20 39.46
CA LEU A 85 -0.86 -12.37 40.17
C LEU A 85 -2.27 -12.41 39.57
N GLY A 86 -2.49 -13.17 38.50
CA GLY A 86 -3.84 -13.37 37.93
C GLY A 86 -4.55 -12.07 37.54
N VAL A 87 -3.79 -11.00 37.30
CA VAL A 87 -4.32 -9.75 36.74
C VAL A 87 -4.52 -10.02 35.25
N PRO A 88 -5.76 -9.93 34.71
CA PRO A 88 -5.97 -10.01 33.27
C PRO A 88 -5.25 -8.81 32.65
N VAL A 89 -4.07 -9.06 32.08
CA VAL A 89 -3.41 -8.09 31.20
C VAL A 89 -4.27 -8.08 29.94
N ASP A 90 -5.02 -6.99 29.76
CA ASP A 90 -5.79 -6.74 28.55
C ASP A 90 -4.83 -6.87 27.35
N ASP A 91 -5.20 -7.68 26.34
CA ASP A 91 -4.40 -7.92 25.14
C ASP A 91 -4.05 -6.63 24.37
N HIS A 92 -4.70 -5.50 24.70
CA HIS A 92 -4.40 -4.18 24.19
C HIS A 92 -3.04 -3.61 24.64
N ASP A 93 -2.54 -3.96 25.83
CA ASP A 93 -1.27 -3.41 26.34
C ASP A 93 -0.04 -4.02 25.63
N GLU A 94 -0.17 -5.23 25.08
CA GLU A 94 0.91 -5.87 24.33
C GLU A 94 1.22 -5.18 23.00
N GLU A 95 0.21 -4.66 22.30
CA GLU A 95 0.39 -3.96 21.04
C GLU A 95 1.08 -2.61 21.24
N ASP A 96 0.74 -1.90 22.31
CA ASP A 96 1.34 -0.59 22.63
C ASP A 96 2.80 -0.72 23.08
N LEU A 97 3.14 -1.77 23.83
CA LEU A 97 4.52 -2.07 24.20
C LEU A 97 5.36 -2.49 22.97
N LYS A 98 4.78 -3.27 22.05
CA LYS A 98 5.42 -3.61 20.76
C LYS A 98 5.62 -2.36 19.90
N ALA A 99 4.65 -1.44 19.88
CA ALA A 99 4.75 -0.17 19.15
C ALA A 99 5.86 0.73 19.70
N ARG A 100 5.95 0.89 21.04
CA ARG A 100 7.02 1.66 21.70
C ARG A 100 8.41 1.11 21.40
N ARG A 101 8.62 -0.20 21.54
CA ARG A 101 9.91 -0.85 21.20
C ARG A 101 10.30 -0.65 19.74
N ASN A 102 9.32 -0.68 18.83
CA ASN A 102 9.56 -0.47 17.40
C ASN A 102 9.88 1.02 17.09
N GLN A 103 9.26 1.97 17.82
CA GLN A 103 9.62 3.39 17.73
C GLN A 103 11.06 3.65 18.23
N GLU A 104 11.47 3.05 19.35
CA GLU A 104 12.84 3.17 19.86
C GLU A 104 13.87 2.57 18.91
N ARG A 105 13.58 1.40 18.31
CA ARG A 105 14.41 0.82 17.25
C ARG A 105 14.55 1.78 16.08
N ARG A 106 13.45 2.38 15.60
CA ARG A 106 13.48 3.38 14.52
C ARG A 106 14.27 4.63 14.91
N LYS A 107 14.20 5.07 16.16
CA LYS A 107 14.97 6.21 16.68
C LYS A 107 16.47 5.89 16.69
N ARG A 108 16.88 4.75 17.24
CA ARG A 108 18.28 4.30 17.22
C ARG A 108 18.83 4.15 15.81
N TYR A 109 18.05 3.62 14.86
CA TYR A 109 18.49 3.55 13.46
C TYR A 109 18.64 4.94 12.80
N ARG A 110 17.83 5.93 13.19
CA ARG A 110 18.02 7.31 12.70
C ARG A 110 19.27 7.94 13.28
N GLU A 111 19.52 7.74 14.58
CA GLU A 111 20.69 8.27 15.28
C GLU A 111 22.00 7.59 14.81
N VAL A 112 22.04 6.27 14.69
CA VAL A 112 23.20 5.55 14.15
C VAL A 112 23.49 5.98 12.71
N LYS A 113 22.45 6.17 11.89
CA LYS A 113 22.62 6.63 10.51
C LYS A 113 23.02 8.10 10.42
N SER A 114 22.61 8.96 11.37
CA SER A 114 23.11 10.34 11.44
C SER A 114 24.55 10.40 11.91
N ASP A 115 24.94 9.57 12.87
CA ASP A 115 26.31 9.53 13.40
C ASP A 115 27.29 8.91 12.40
N GLU A 116 26.87 7.89 11.65
CA GLU A 116 27.65 7.32 10.57
C GLU A 116 27.78 8.29 9.38
N ALA A 117 26.72 9.05 9.07
CA ALA A 117 26.78 10.12 8.07
C ALA A 117 27.70 11.27 8.52
N LEU A 118 27.69 11.63 9.81
CA LEU A 118 28.59 12.63 10.39
C LEU A 118 30.05 12.17 10.39
N LYS A 119 30.32 10.90 10.72
CA LYS A 119 31.67 10.31 10.65
C LYS A 119 32.18 10.18 9.22
N ALA A 120 31.34 9.75 8.28
CA ALA A 120 31.72 9.67 6.86
C ALA A 120 31.98 11.07 6.26
N HIS A 121 31.25 12.08 6.72
CA HIS A 121 31.49 13.46 6.32
C HIS A 121 32.80 14.01 6.92
N ALA A 122 33.09 13.70 8.20
CA ALA A 122 34.32 14.14 8.88
C ALA A 122 35.60 13.63 8.21
N VAL A 123 35.63 12.37 7.75
CA VAL A 123 36.80 11.77 7.06
C VAL A 123 37.07 12.39 5.68
N VAL A 124 36.05 12.94 5.02
CA VAL A 124 36.21 13.62 3.71
C VAL A 124 36.58 15.10 3.88
N THR A 125 36.26 15.72 5.01
CA THR A 125 36.47 17.16 5.24
C THR A 125 37.81 17.53 5.87
N ASP A 126 38.61 16.59 6.35
CA ASP A 126 39.91 16.89 7.00
C ASP A 126 41.01 17.36 6.02
N GLY A 127 40.72 17.38 4.70
CA GLY A 127 41.56 18.00 3.67
C GLY A 127 41.06 19.35 3.13
N LEU A 128 39.92 19.88 3.61
CA LEU A 128 39.26 21.03 2.99
C LEU A 128 38.63 22.01 3.99
N LEU A 129 39.25 22.19 5.17
CA LEU A 129 38.71 22.93 6.30
C LEU A 129 39.41 24.28 6.58
N GLU A 130 40.02 24.90 5.56
CA GLU A 130 40.71 26.20 5.74
C GLU A 130 40.01 27.40 5.07
N GLN A 131 38.81 27.23 4.49
CA GLN A 131 38.07 28.35 3.89
C GLN A 131 36.60 28.35 4.32
N GLY A 132 36.33 29.08 5.40
CA GLY A 132 35.03 29.17 6.06
C GLY A 132 33.88 29.67 5.17
N LEU A 133 33.16 28.73 4.55
CA LEU A 133 31.97 29.01 3.73
C LEU A 133 30.78 28.06 4.02
N HIS A 134 30.46 27.84 5.30
CA HIS A 134 29.55 26.75 5.72
C HIS A 134 28.03 27.00 5.60
N LYS A 135 27.54 27.86 4.69
CA LYS A 135 26.08 27.98 4.44
C LYS A 135 25.64 27.82 2.98
N GLY A 136 26.56 27.62 2.03
CA GLY A 136 26.23 27.38 0.61
C GLY A 136 26.81 26.08 0.01
N ILE A 137 27.59 25.33 0.78
CA ILE A 137 28.34 24.15 0.29
C ILE A 137 27.44 22.92 0.15
N ASN A 138 26.33 22.79 0.89
CA ASN A 138 25.53 21.55 0.88
C ASN A 138 24.83 21.28 -0.46
N ALA A 139 24.32 22.30 -1.14
CA ALA A 139 23.70 22.13 -2.47
C ALA A 139 24.74 21.86 -3.56
N LYS A 140 25.89 22.54 -3.52
CA LYS A 140 27.00 22.31 -4.45
C LYS A 140 27.65 20.94 -4.21
N SER A 141 27.78 20.52 -2.95
CA SER A 141 28.25 19.19 -2.56
C SER A 141 27.28 18.09 -3.03
N HIS A 142 25.97 18.30 -2.88
CA HIS A 142 24.97 17.36 -3.40
C HIS A 142 24.98 17.26 -4.93
N GLU A 143 25.09 18.38 -5.65
CA GLU A 143 25.15 18.34 -7.12
C GLU A 143 26.48 17.72 -7.60
N LEU A 144 27.60 18.00 -6.95
CA LEU A 144 28.89 17.35 -7.23
C LEU A 144 28.84 15.83 -6.96
N MET A 145 28.20 15.41 -5.87
CA MET A 145 27.97 14.00 -5.56
C MET A 145 27.07 13.33 -6.60
N LEU A 146 25.98 14.00 -7.01
CA LEU A 146 25.11 13.52 -8.09
C LEU A 146 25.85 13.44 -9.42
N ALA A 147 26.69 14.41 -9.76
CA ALA A 147 27.50 14.41 -10.97
C ALA A 147 28.50 13.23 -10.96
N ALA A 148 29.21 13.02 -9.85
CA ALA A 148 30.12 11.88 -9.68
C ALA A 148 29.39 10.55 -9.80
N ARG A 149 28.18 10.42 -9.22
CA ARG A 149 27.34 9.23 -9.36
C ARG A 149 26.89 9.01 -10.81
N ARG A 150 26.42 10.07 -11.49
CA ARG A 150 26.01 10.03 -12.91
C ARG A 150 27.19 9.62 -13.80
N LEU A 151 28.40 10.08 -13.51
CA LEU A 151 29.62 9.68 -14.23
C LEU A 151 29.89 8.19 -14.07
N LYS A 152 29.87 7.67 -12.83
CA LYS A 152 30.04 6.24 -12.54
C LYS A 152 28.97 5.39 -13.22
N ASP A 153 27.71 5.84 -13.24
CA ASP A 153 26.62 5.15 -13.93
C ASP A 153 26.83 5.12 -15.46
N ARG A 154 27.31 6.22 -16.06
CA ARG A 154 27.67 6.25 -17.49
C ARG A 154 28.81 5.28 -17.80
N GLN A 155 29.85 5.23 -16.97
CA GLN A 155 30.97 4.29 -17.13
C GLN A 155 30.49 2.84 -16.99
N ARG A 156 29.67 2.54 -15.98
CA ARG A 156 29.06 1.21 -15.82
C ARG A 156 28.25 0.81 -17.06
N TYR A 157 27.40 1.71 -17.56
CA TYR A 157 26.59 1.44 -18.75
C TYR A 157 27.45 1.27 -20.01
N ALA A 158 28.53 2.05 -20.16
CA ALA A 158 29.50 1.91 -21.23
C ALA A 158 30.22 0.55 -21.19
N ASN A 159 30.47 0.01 -19.99
CA ASN A 159 31.14 -1.28 -19.81
C ASN A 159 30.18 -2.48 -19.91
N MET A 160 28.85 -2.27 -19.91
CA MET A 160 27.87 -3.35 -20.11
C MET A 160 27.86 -3.82 -21.57
N SER A 161 27.62 -5.12 -21.76
CA SER A 161 27.38 -5.69 -23.09
C SER A 161 26.07 -5.16 -23.71
N PRO A 162 25.90 -5.23 -25.04
CA PRO A 162 24.66 -4.81 -25.70
C PRO A 162 23.41 -5.49 -25.13
N GLU A 163 23.46 -6.80 -24.89
CA GLU A 163 22.36 -7.57 -24.30
C GLU A 163 22.03 -7.12 -22.87
N GLN A 164 23.05 -6.89 -22.03
CA GLN A 164 22.85 -6.37 -20.67
C GLN A 164 22.20 -4.99 -20.68
N ARG A 165 22.57 -4.12 -21.64
CA ARG A 165 21.95 -2.81 -21.82
C ARG A 165 20.48 -2.93 -22.24
N GLN A 166 20.13 -3.89 -23.11
CA GLN A 166 18.74 -4.15 -23.48
C GLN A 166 17.90 -4.55 -22.27
N VAL A 167 18.38 -5.52 -21.48
CA VAL A 167 17.69 -5.96 -20.24
C VAL A 167 17.57 -4.80 -19.23
N TYR A 168 18.63 -4.02 -19.04
CA TYR A 168 18.61 -2.85 -18.16
C TYR A 168 17.59 -1.81 -18.63
N ASN A 169 17.53 -1.51 -19.94
CA ASN A 169 16.58 -0.57 -20.50
C ASN A 169 15.13 -1.06 -20.41
N ALA A 170 14.89 -2.36 -20.63
CA ALA A 170 13.59 -2.97 -20.44
C ALA A 170 13.11 -2.78 -18.99
N LYS A 171 13.96 -3.11 -18.01
CA LYS A 171 13.66 -2.90 -16.57
C LYS A 171 13.41 -1.42 -16.24
N ARG A 172 14.21 -0.50 -16.82
CA ARG A 172 14.03 0.94 -16.61
C ARG A 172 12.71 1.45 -17.20
N ARG A 173 12.32 0.98 -18.39
CA ARG A 173 11.02 1.30 -19.01
C ARG A 173 9.87 0.77 -18.16
N GLU A 174 9.95 -0.49 -17.72
CA GLU A 174 8.96 -1.10 -16.83
C GLU A 174 8.81 -0.31 -15.52
N GLN A 175 9.93 0.13 -14.92
CA GLN A 175 9.92 0.95 -13.73
C GLN A 175 9.17 2.28 -13.95
N TYR A 176 9.40 2.96 -15.08
CA TYR A 176 8.67 4.18 -15.42
C TYR A 176 7.18 3.91 -15.66
N HIS A 177 6.83 2.81 -16.33
CA HIS A 177 5.44 2.40 -16.48
C HIS A 177 4.79 2.16 -15.11
N ARG A 178 5.44 1.42 -14.21
CA ARG A 178 4.95 1.16 -12.85
C ARG A 178 4.76 2.45 -12.04
N GLN A 179 5.71 3.38 -12.11
CA GLN A 179 5.58 4.68 -11.42
C GLN A 179 4.44 5.54 -11.98
N SER A 180 4.27 5.54 -13.30
CA SER A 180 3.18 6.27 -13.96
C SER A 180 1.81 5.66 -13.63
N GLU A 181 1.70 4.33 -13.59
CA GLU A 181 0.45 3.65 -13.22
C GLU A 181 0.12 3.87 -11.75
N ASN A 182 1.10 3.81 -10.84
CA ASN A 182 0.88 4.16 -9.43
C ASN A 182 0.34 5.59 -9.27
N SER A 183 0.87 6.52 -10.06
CA SER A 183 0.38 7.91 -10.06
C SER A 183 -1.04 8.03 -10.60
N ARG A 184 -1.38 7.26 -11.64
CA ARG A 184 -2.75 7.17 -12.19
C ARG A 184 -3.71 6.53 -11.21
N VAL A 185 -3.33 5.45 -10.54
CA VAL A 185 -4.11 4.78 -9.50
C VAL A 185 -4.39 5.74 -8.35
N LYS A 186 -3.37 6.41 -7.80
CA LYS A 186 -3.57 7.43 -6.74
C LYS A 186 -4.47 8.60 -7.18
N ARG A 187 -4.45 8.96 -8.47
CA ARG A 187 -5.40 9.95 -9.01
C ARG A 187 -6.81 9.39 -9.03
N ARG A 188 -7.01 8.19 -9.59
CA ARG A 188 -8.32 7.51 -9.63
C ARG A 188 -8.88 7.27 -8.22
N GLU A 189 -8.03 6.91 -7.25
CA GLU A 189 -8.43 6.72 -5.86
C GLU A 189 -8.83 8.02 -5.18
N ARG A 190 -8.10 9.13 -5.40
CA ARG A 190 -8.53 10.45 -4.93
C ARG A 190 -9.87 10.87 -5.55
N GLU A 191 -10.09 10.55 -6.81
CA GLU A 191 -11.39 10.79 -7.48
C GLU A 191 -12.49 9.91 -6.88
N ARG A 192 -12.24 8.60 -6.71
CA ARG A 192 -13.17 7.69 -6.03
C ARG A 192 -13.48 8.17 -4.62
N ALA A 193 -12.48 8.56 -3.84
CA ALA A 193 -12.64 9.10 -2.50
C ALA A 193 -13.48 10.37 -2.51
N ARG A 194 -13.30 11.29 -3.46
CA ARG A 194 -14.18 12.47 -3.60
C ARG A 194 -15.63 12.08 -3.87
N TYR A 195 -15.87 11.06 -4.68
CA TYR A 195 -17.23 10.59 -4.98
C TYR A 195 -17.84 9.73 -3.87
N HIS A 196 -17.02 8.98 -3.12
CA HIS A 196 -17.43 8.14 -1.99
C HIS A 196 -17.45 8.88 -0.65
N ALA A 197 -16.81 10.04 -0.55
CA ALA A 197 -16.90 10.97 0.58
C ALA A 197 -18.16 11.84 0.50
N LEU A 198 -18.98 11.70 -0.55
CA LEU A 198 -20.35 12.19 -0.48
C LEU A 198 -21.06 11.40 0.62
N GLU A 199 -21.27 12.05 1.76
CA GLU A 199 -21.99 11.49 2.89
C GLU A 199 -23.28 10.84 2.42
N THR A 200 -23.58 9.68 3.00
CA THR A 200 -24.77 8.90 2.65
C THR A 200 -26.06 9.74 2.73
N GLU A 201 -26.10 10.75 3.61
CA GLU A 201 -27.18 11.74 3.73
C GLU A 201 -27.32 12.65 2.50
N GLN A 202 -26.23 13.24 2.00
CA GLN A 202 -26.26 14.08 0.79
C GLN A 202 -26.67 13.27 -0.45
N ALA A 203 -26.27 11.99 -0.50
CA ALA A 203 -26.68 11.09 -1.57
C ALA A 203 -28.19 10.79 -1.51
N LYS A 204 -28.76 10.56 -0.32
CA LYS A 204 -30.21 10.39 -0.10
C LYS A 204 -30.98 11.65 -0.49
N GLU A 205 -30.52 12.83 -0.06
CA GLU A 205 -31.17 14.11 -0.38
C GLU A 205 -31.19 14.37 -1.89
N ARG A 206 -30.06 14.13 -2.58
CA ARG A 206 -29.98 14.25 -4.05
C ARG A 206 -30.96 13.30 -4.74
N ASN A 207 -31.09 12.07 -4.24
CA ASN A 207 -32.01 11.08 -4.80
C ASN A 207 -33.48 11.48 -4.54
N ALA A 208 -33.79 11.95 -3.33
CA ALA A 208 -35.12 12.46 -2.97
C ALA A 208 -35.52 13.65 -3.86
N ARG A 209 -34.60 14.61 -4.07
CA ARG A 209 -34.80 15.74 -4.99
C ARG A 209 -35.03 15.27 -6.43
N ARG A 210 -34.25 14.30 -6.91
CA ARG A 210 -34.42 13.71 -8.24
C ARG A 210 -35.78 13.03 -8.39
N ALA A 211 -36.19 12.24 -7.42
CA ALA A 211 -37.49 11.58 -7.40
C ALA A 211 -38.64 12.59 -7.36
N ARG A 212 -38.51 13.68 -6.59
CA ARG A 212 -39.50 14.76 -6.54
C ARG A 212 -39.65 15.45 -7.90
N LEU A 213 -38.54 15.88 -8.52
CA LEU A 213 -38.57 16.51 -9.84
C LEU A 213 -39.16 15.57 -10.90
N GLU A 214 -38.89 14.27 -10.80
CA GLU A 214 -39.43 13.28 -11.70
C GLU A 214 -40.95 13.08 -11.49
N ARG A 215 -41.43 13.02 -10.24
CA ARG A 215 -42.86 13.03 -9.94
C ARG A 215 -43.55 14.29 -10.47
N GLU A 216 -42.96 15.46 -10.28
CA GLU A 216 -43.48 16.72 -10.82
C GLU A 216 -43.52 16.72 -12.35
N ARG A 217 -42.51 16.15 -13.02
CA ARG A 217 -42.54 15.97 -14.49
C ARG A 217 -43.67 15.07 -14.95
N TYR A 218 -43.96 13.97 -14.23
CA TYR A 218 -45.08 13.09 -14.57
C TYR A 218 -46.43 13.72 -14.27
N ASN A 219 -46.56 14.49 -13.19
CA ASN A 219 -47.78 15.21 -12.86
C ASN A 219 -48.12 16.31 -13.88
N ARG A 220 -47.13 16.84 -14.62
CA ARG A 220 -47.35 17.82 -15.70
C ARG A 220 -47.77 17.19 -17.02
N LEU A 221 -47.52 15.89 -17.22
CA LEU A 221 -47.93 15.19 -18.44
C LEU A 221 -49.41 14.83 -18.31
N THR A 222 -50.16 15.04 -19.38
CA THR A 222 -51.54 14.55 -19.43
C THR A 222 -51.54 13.02 -19.54
N GLY A 223 -52.66 12.37 -19.19
CA GLY A 223 -52.78 10.91 -19.24
C GLY A 223 -52.40 10.33 -20.61
N GLU A 224 -52.86 10.96 -21.69
CA GLU A 224 -52.57 10.55 -23.07
C GLU A 224 -51.08 10.61 -23.42
N GLU A 225 -50.39 11.68 -23.03
CA GLU A 225 -48.95 11.83 -23.26
C GLU A 225 -48.14 10.78 -22.49
N LEU A 226 -48.59 10.45 -21.27
CA LEU A 226 -47.97 9.46 -20.41
C LEU A 226 -48.15 8.04 -20.98
N GLU A 227 -49.31 7.74 -21.56
CA GLU A 227 -49.57 6.50 -22.31
C GLU A 227 -48.69 6.35 -23.56
N ILE A 228 -48.53 7.41 -24.35
CA ILE A 228 -47.63 7.41 -25.53
C ILE A 228 -46.18 7.12 -25.10
N LYS A 229 -45.71 7.77 -24.03
CA LYS A 229 -44.35 7.51 -23.49
C LYS A 229 -44.20 6.09 -22.95
N ASN A 230 -45.20 5.57 -22.23
CA ASN A 230 -45.18 4.21 -21.71
C ASN A 230 -45.20 3.17 -22.84
N ARG A 231 -45.99 3.38 -23.89
CA ARG A 231 -45.99 2.54 -25.10
C ARG A 231 -44.61 2.50 -25.75
N LYS A 232 -43.98 3.66 -26.00
CA LYS A 232 -42.59 3.73 -26.51
C LYS A 232 -41.57 3.06 -25.58
N ARG A 233 -41.78 3.10 -24.26
CA ARG A 233 -40.91 2.40 -23.29
C ARG A 233 -41.08 0.87 -23.39
N ARG A 234 -42.32 0.39 -23.52
CA ARG A 234 -42.63 -1.04 -23.71
C ARG A 234 -42.05 -1.56 -25.03
N GLU A 235 -42.18 -0.79 -26.12
CA GLU A 235 -41.58 -1.11 -27.42
C GLU A 235 -40.06 -1.22 -27.33
N ARG A 236 -39.37 -0.25 -26.70
CA ARG A 236 -37.92 -0.32 -26.49
C ARG A 236 -37.49 -1.50 -25.61
N ALA A 237 -38.26 -1.80 -24.57
CA ALA A 237 -37.99 -2.96 -23.71
C ALA A 237 -38.18 -4.28 -24.47
N ALA A 238 -39.22 -4.38 -25.30
CA ALA A 238 -39.44 -5.53 -26.19
C ALA A 238 -38.27 -5.67 -27.19
N ALA A 239 -37.84 -4.58 -27.81
CA ALA A 239 -36.69 -4.59 -28.72
C ALA A 239 -35.38 -5.00 -28.02
N ALA A 240 -35.15 -4.53 -26.78
CA ALA A 240 -33.98 -4.91 -26.01
C ALA A 240 -34.01 -6.40 -25.63
N ARG A 241 -35.18 -6.95 -25.28
CA ARG A 241 -35.37 -8.38 -25.03
C ARG A 241 -35.14 -9.20 -26.29
N ALA A 242 -35.73 -8.81 -27.41
CA ALA A 242 -35.50 -9.46 -28.70
C ALA A 242 -34.03 -9.44 -29.11
N LYS A 243 -33.32 -8.32 -28.90
CA LYS A 243 -31.87 -8.24 -29.16
C LYS A 243 -31.06 -9.14 -28.23
N LYS A 244 -31.42 -9.21 -26.94
CA LYS A 244 -30.77 -10.10 -25.97
C LYS A 244 -31.00 -11.57 -26.34
N GLU A 245 -32.21 -11.92 -26.75
CA GLU A 245 -32.58 -13.25 -27.21
C GLU A 245 -31.83 -13.61 -28.50
N ALA A 246 -31.72 -12.69 -29.46
CA ALA A 246 -30.90 -12.88 -30.66
C ALA A 246 -29.41 -13.09 -30.31
N ALA A 247 -28.87 -12.36 -29.34
CA ALA A 247 -27.50 -12.54 -28.86
C ALA A 247 -27.29 -13.89 -28.14
N LEU A 248 -28.27 -14.32 -27.35
CA LEU A 248 -28.27 -15.64 -26.71
C LEU A 248 -28.34 -16.75 -27.76
N ASN A 249 -29.24 -16.65 -28.74
CA ASN A 249 -29.34 -17.61 -29.83
C ASN A 249 -28.05 -17.66 -30.66
N HIS A 250 -27.37 -16.53 -30.88
CA HIS A 250 -26.05 -16.50 -31.51
C HIS A 250 -24.97 -17.17 -30.65
N SER A 251 -24.98 -16.97 -29.32
CA SER A 251 -24.04 -17.65 -28.43
C SER A 251 -24.26 -19.16 -28.36
N VAL A 252 -25.53 -19.60 -28.38
CA VAL A 252 -25.90 -21.02 -28.41
C VAL A 252 -25.50 -21.63 -29.75
N ALA A 253 -25.76 -20.95 -30.87
CA ALA A 253 -25.33 -21.38 -32.19
C ALA A 253 -23.80 -21.53 -32.29
N ALA A 254 -23.04 -20.58 -31.74
CA ALA A 254 -21.58 -20.64 -31.69
C ALA A 254 -21.09 -21.80 -30.80
N ALA A 255 -21.73 -22.03 -29.64
CA ALA A 255 -21.41 -23.17 -28.79
C ALA A 255 -21.73 -24.51 -29.47
N THR A 256 -22.87 -24.62 -30.15
CA THR A 256 -23.25 -25.84 -30.89
C THR A 256 -22.32 -26.12 -32.07
N ALA A 257 -21.87 -25.07 -32.78
CA ALA A 257 -20.90 -25.19 -33.86
C ALA A 257 -19.54 -25.68 -33.33
N GLY A 258 -19.08 -25.14 -32.21
CA GLY A 258 -17.84 -25.60 -31.55
C GLY A 258 -17.92 -27.07 -31.09
N THR A 259 -19.06 -27.51 -30.56
CA THR A 259 -19.25 -28.94 -30.20
C THR A 259 -19.34 -29.86 -31.43
N ALA A 260 -19.96 -29.42 -32.53
CA ALA A 260 -19.99 -30.19 -33.76
C ALA A 260 -18.58 -30.34 -34.37
N GLU A 261 -17.78 -29.26 -34.35
CA GLU A 261 -16.39 -29.29 -34.79
C GLU A 261 -15.50 -30.18 -33.90
N ALA A 262 -15.76 -30.21 -32.59
CA ALA A 262 -15.07 -31.12 -31.67
C ALA A 262 -15.42 -32.59 -31.92
N LEU A 263 -16.69 -32.91 -32.21
CA LEU A 263 -17.11 -34.28 -32.57
C LEU A 263 -16.52 -34.73 -33.91
N ILE A 264 -16.43 -33.83 -34.90
CA ILE A 264 -15.77 -34.13 -36.19
C ILE A 264 -14.29 -34.46 -35.95
N ARG A 265 -13.57 -33.66 -35.13
CA ARG A 265 -12.17 -33.97 -34.78
C ARG A 265 -12.00 -35.30 -34.04
N GLN A 266 -12.93 -35.66 -33.15
CA GLN A 266 -12.88 -36.96 -32.47
C GLN A 266 -13.02 -38.11 -33.45
N HIS A 267 -13.97 -38.02 -34.38
CA HIS A 267 -14.16 -39.04 -35.41
C HIS A 267 -12.98 -39.13 -36.39
N GLU A 268 -12.35 -38.00 -36.75
CA GLU A 268 -11.11 -37.99 -37.55
C GLU A 268 -9.93 -38.63 -36.78
N ALA A 269 -9.83 -38.41 -35.48
CA ALA A 269 -8.79 -39.02 -34.64
C ALA A 269 -8.97 -40.55 -34.52
N GLU A 270 -10.21 -41.03 -34.34
CA GLU A 270 -10.52 -42.46 -34.30
C GLU A 270 -10.22 -43.16 -35.63
N GLN A 271 -10.46 -42.50 -36.77
CA GLN A 271 -10.08 -43.04 -38.09
C GLN A 271 -8.57 -43.15 -38.30
N LEU A 272 -7.78 -42.28 -37.67
CA LEU A 272 -6.32 -42.34 -37.74
C LEU A 272 -5.73 -43.43 -36.85
N GLU A 273 -6.34 -43.74 -35.71
CA GLU A 273 -5.92 -44.87 -34.86
C GLU A 273 -6.10 -46.21 -35.59
N ASP A 274 -7.21 -46.40 -36.31
CA ASP A 274 -7.49 -47.64 -37.05
C ASP A 274 -6.51 -47.88 -38.22
N LEU A 275 -5.93 -46.80 -38.78
CA LEU A 275 -4.88 -46.88 -39.82
C LEU A 275 -3.49 -47.21 -39.25
N THR A 276 -3.23 -46.96 -37.98
CA THR A 276 -1.92 -47.23 -37.36
C THR A 276 -1.83 -48.64 -36.74
N ALA A 277 -2.96 -49.29 -36.47
CA ALA A 277 -3.02 -50.67 -35.96
C ALA A 277 -2.60 -51.76 -36.99
N ALA A 278 -2.34 -51.39 -38.25
CA ALA A 278 -1.95 -52.31 -39.33
C ALA A 278 -0.46 -52.24 -39.71
N THR A 279 0.43 -51.85 -38.79
CA THR A 279 1.88 -52.03 -38.99
C THR A 279 2.38 -53.24 -38.19
N PRO A 280 2.80 -54.34 -38.85
CA PRO A 280 3.33 -55.50 -38.17
C PRO A 280 4.67 -55.14 -37.52
N ASP A 281 4.72 -55.43 -36.22
CA ASP A 281 5.87 -55.45 -35.34
C ASP A 281 7.04 -56.21 -35.98
N HIS A 282 7.94 -55.47 -36.62
CA HIS A 282 9.30 -55.89 -36.89
C HIS A 282 10.19 -55.20 -35.88
N GLY A 283 10.57 -55.99 -34.88
CA GLY A 283 11.47 -55.54 -33.84
C GLY A 283 12.89 -55.30 -34.35
N GLU A 284 13.75 -55.24 -33.33
CA GLU A 284 15.20 -55.33 -33.37
C GLU A 284 15.96 -54.01 -33.22
N VAL A 285 16.89 -54.12 -32.25
CA VAL A 285 18.18 -53.46 -32.03
C VAL A 285 18.31 -52.00 -31.58
N ALA A 286 19.00 -51.92 -30.42
CA ALA A 286 20.14 -51.05 -30.10
C ALA A 286 19.84 -49.54 -30.01
N ASP A 287 19.92 -48.98 -28.80
CA ASP A 287 21.16 -48.37 -28.29
C ASP A 287 21.74 -47.32 -29.26
N ALA A 288 21.22 -46.09 -29.12
CA ALA A 288 21.98 -44.90 -29.46
C ALA A 288 21.47 -43.76 -28.59
N SER A 289 22.30 -43.40 -27.61
CA SER A 289 22.22 -42.12 -26.91
C SER A 289 22.42 -41.01 -27.93
N GLN A 290 21.33 -40.51 -28.54
CA GLN A 290 21.38 -39.35 -29.42
C GLN A 290 20.90 -38.14 -28.62
N GLU A 291 21.90 -37.45 -28.07
CA GLU A 291 21.81 -36.16 -27.42
C GLU A 291 21.16 -35.17 -28.40
N MET A 292 19.87 -34.86 -28.18
CA MET A 292 19.14 -33.87 -28.95
C MET A 292 19.72 -32.48 -28.61
N PRO A 293 20.27 -31.73 -29.58
CA PRO A 293 20.68 -30.36 -29.32
C PRO A 293 19.44 -29.52 -28.94
N PRO A 294 19.60 -28.54 -28.04
CA PRO A 294 18.50 -27.69 -27.62
C PRO A 294 17.92 -26.92 -28.83
N PRO A 295 16.61 -26.64 -28.82
CA PRO A 295 15.96 -25.91 -29.90
C PRO A 295 16.63 -24.55 -30.09
N VAL A 296 17.07 -24.31 -31.32
CA VAL A 296 17.55 -23.00 -31.78
C VAL A 296 16.41 -22.01 -31.61
N PRO A 297 16.60 -20.87 -30.91
CA PRO A 297 15.57 -19.85 -30.85
C PRO A 297 15.28 -19.34 -32.26
N GLU A 298 14.02 -19.45 -32.68
CA GLU A 298 13.54 -18.84 -33.91
C GLU A 298 13.76 -17.33 -33.81
N ASP A 299 14.64 -16.81 -34.67
CA ASP A 299 14.77 -15.40 -34.94
C ASP A 299 13.42 -14.91 -35.48
N HIS A 300 12.60 -14.33 -34.59
CA HIS A 300 11.47 -13.52 -34.98
C HIS A 300 12.01 -12.29 -35.70
N ALA A 301 12.01 -12.41 -37.03
CA ALA A 301 12.27 -11.35 -37.98
C ALA A 301 11.58 -10.05 -37.55
N GLU A 302 12.40 -9.00 -37.46
CA GLU A 302 11.99 -7.62 -37.34
C GLU A 302 10.92 -7.29 -38.38
N VAL A 303 9.68 -7.11 -37.94
CA VAL A 303 8.71 -6.32 -38.68
C VAL A 303 9.09 -4.86 -38.50
N GLY A 304 9.94 -4.37 -39.39
CA GLY A 304 10.28 -2.97 -39.53
C GLY A 304 9.05 -2.15 -39.89
N VAL A 305 8.47 -1.47 -38.89
CA VAL A 305 7.49 -0.42 -39.13
C VAL A 305 8.24 0.86 -39.51
N HIS A 306 8.39 1.07 -40.82
CA HIS A 306 8.66 2.39 -41.39
C HIS A 306 7.44 3.29 -41.13
N HIS A 307 7.64 4.40 -40.43
CA HIS A 307 6.78 5.57 -40.52
C HIS A 307 7.62 6.73 -41.03
N GLN A 308 7.26 7.19 -42.23
CA GLN A 308 7.56 8.54 -42.73
C GLN A 308 6.61 9.54 -42.08
#